data_AF-A0A7Y2H1S9-F1
#
_entry.id   AF-A0A7Y2H1S9-F1
#
_cell.length_a   1.000
_cell.length_b   1.000
_cell.length_c   1.000
_cell.angle_alpha   90.00
_cell.angle_beta   90.00
_cell.angle_gamma   90.00
#
_symmetry.space_group_name_H-M   'P 1'
#
loop_
_entity.id
_entity.type
_entity.pdbx_description
1 polymer ?
#
loop_
_entity_poly.entity_id
_entity_poly.type
_entity_poly.pdbx_seq_one_letter_code
_entity_poly.pdbx_strand_id
1 'polypeptide(L)'
;MEILESTIDPSSQAYRENHKRLANLVAELQKYTAEARLGGPEKSQKRHRDQGKLFVRDRIEHLLDPHTAFLELGTLAAHGLYEGSAPGAGIVTGIGQVSGQ
;
A
#
# COMPACT_ATOMS: atom_id res chain seq x y z
N MET A 1 -12.06 -0.06 33.53
CA MET A 1 -11.10 -0.09 32.41
C MET A 1 -9.74 0.15 33.02
N GLU A 2 -8.87 -0.86 33.02
CA GLU A 2 -7.50 -0.69 33.52
C GLU A 2 -6.72 0.18 32.54
N ILE A 3 -6.05 1.20 33.06
CA ILE A 3 -5.19 2.08 32.27
C ILE A 3 -3.82 1.43 32.19
N LEU A 4 -3.28 1.28 30.98
CA LEU A 4 -1.90 0.90 30.77
C LEU A 4 -1.05 2.18 30.78
N GLU A 5 -0.25 2.36 31.82
CA GLU A 5 0.72 3.45 31.89
C GLU A 5 1.98 3.10 31.07
N SER A 6 2.31 3.97 30.11
CA SER A 6 3.56 3.82 29.35
C SER A 6 4.75 4.17 30.23
N THR A 7 5.74 3.29 30.28
CA THR A 7 7.04 3.53 30.94
C THR A 7 8.09 4.11 29.99
N ILE A 8 7.72 4.35 28.73
CA ILE A 8 8.62 4.90 27.70
C ILE A 8 8.69 6.42 27.85
N ASP A 9 9.90 6.97 27.94
CA ASP A 9 10.18 8.40 27.83
C ASP A 9 10.47 8.80 26.36
N PRO A 10 9.56 9.54 25.69
CA PRO A 10 9.73 9.97 24.31
C PRO A 10 10.85 11.00 24.12
N SER A 11 11.32 11.63 25.20
CA SER A 11 12.39 12.62 25.14
C SER A 11 13.79 12.00 25.19
N SER A 12 13.88 10.73 25.64
CA SER A 12 15.13 9.98 25.78
C SER A 12 15.88 9.79 24.45
N GLN A 13 17.20 9.70 24.52
CA GLN A 13 18.04 9.45 23.35
C GLN A 13 17.69 8.12 22.66
N ALA A 14 17.53 7.05 23.44
CA ALA A 14 17.18 5.73 22.92
C ALA A 14 15.85 5.74 22.15
N TYR A 15 14.83 6.46 22.65
CA TYR A 15 13.57 6.63 21.92
C TYR A 15 13.78 7.34 20.58
N ARG A 16 14.53 8.45 20.56
CA ARG A 16 14.78 9.23 19.33
C ARG A 16 15.52 8.42 18.28
N GLU A 17 16.51 7.62 18.69
CA GLU A 17 17.27 6.73 17.79
C GLU A 17 16.39 5.61 17.22
N ASN A 18 15.60 4.96 18.07
CA ASN A 18 14.64 3.93 17.65
C ASN A 18 13.59 4.50 16.69
N HIS A 19 13.02 5.66 17.02
CA HIS A 19 12.06 6.36 16.20
C HIS A 19 12.66 6.73 14.84
N LYS A 20 13.87 7.31 14.81
CA LYS A 20 14.56 7.66 13.57
C LYS A 20 14.78 6.44 12.68
N ARG A 21 15.24 5.32 13.25
CA ARG A 21 15.46 4.07 12.51
C ARG A 21 14.15 3.55 11.92
N LEU A 22 13.08 3.50 12.72
CA LEU A 22 11.78 3.02 12.25
C LEU A 22 11.18 3.95 11.19
N ALA A 23 11.28 5.26 11.36
CA ALA A 23 10.82 6.24 10.39
C ALA A 23 11.49 6.06 9.01
N ASN A 24 12.79 5.77 8.99
CA ASN A 24 13.51 5.48 7.74
C ASN A 24 12.98 4.21 7.06
N LEU A 25 12.73 3.13 7.81
CA LEU A 25 12.17 1.89 7.27
C LEU A 25 10.73 2.08 6.76
N VAL A 26 9.92 2.88 7.46
CA VAL A 26 8.57 3.24 7.01
C VAL A 26 8.62 4.04 5.72
N ALA A 27 9.54 5.01 5.59
CA ALA A 27 9.71 5.78 4.36
C ALA A 27 10.13 4.89 3.18
N GLU A 28 11.02 3.93 3.41
CA GLU A 28 11.43 2.94 2.41
C GLU A 28 10.26 2.05 1.98
N LEU A 29 9.48 1.53 2.94
CA LEU A 29 8.26 0.76 2.67
C LEU A 29 7.24 1.58 1.85
N GLN A 30 7.02 2.84 2.22
CA GLN A 30 6.11 3.75 1.50
C GLN A 30 6.56 4.00 0.08
N LYS A 31 7.88 4.15 -0.15
CA LYS A 31 8.45 4.29 -1.49
C LYS A 31 8.16 3.04 -2.34
N TYR A 32 8.51 1.86 -1.86
CA TYR A 32 8.32 0.63 -2.64
C TYR A 32 6.85 0.30 -2.89
N THR A 33 5.99 0.56 -1.92
CA THR A 33 4.53 0.37 -2.10
C THR A 33 3.97 1.37 -3.10
N ALA A 34 4.43 2.63 -3.10
CA ALA A 34 4.04 3.61 -4.11
C ALA A 34 4.49 3.21 -5.52
N GLU A 35 5.73 2.72 -5.67
CA GLU A 35 6.24 2.20 -6.94
C GLU A 35 5.42 1.00 -7.44
N ALA A 36 5.13 0.03 -6.58
CA ALA A 36 4.32 -1.14 -6.93
C ALA A 36 2.89 -0.75 -7.33
N ARG A 37 2.33 0.30 -6.72
CA ARG A 37 0.99 0.82 -7.01
C ARG A 37 0.87 1.45 -8.39
N LEU A 38 1.97 1.89 -9.01
CA LEU A 38 1.99 2.32 -10.41
C LEU A 38 1.61 1.17 -11.35
N GLY A 39 1.84 -0.08 -10.95
CA GLY A 39 1.59 -1.25 -11.77
C GLY A 39 2.54 -1.31 -12.97
N GLY A 40 2.03 -1.81 -14.10
CA GLY A 40 2.84 -1.99 -15.31
C GLY A 40 3.30 -0.67 -15.97
N PRO A 41 4.13 -0.76 -17.02
CA PRO A 41 4.68 0.40 -17.72
C PRO A 41 3.61 1.39 -18.19
N GLU A 42 3.95 2.68 -18.24
CA GLU A 42 3.04 3.76 -18.62
C GLU A 42 2.36 3.52 -19.98
N LYS A 43 3.10 2.97 -20.96
CA LYS A 43 2.57 2.59 -22.28
C LYS A 43 1.40 1.59 -22.17
N SER A 44 1.51 0.61 -21.28
CA SER A 44 0.45 -0.38 -21.05
C SER A 44 -0.76 0.24 -20.35
N GLN A 45 -0.52 1.12 -19.37
CA GLN A 45 -1.60 1.86 -18.71
C GLN A 45 -2.34 2.78 -19.68
N LYS A 46 -1.62 3.51 -20.53
CA LYS A 46 -2.20 4.36 -21.57
C LYS A 46 -3.05 3.53 -22.52
N ARG A 47 -2.54 2.40 -23.01
CA ARG A 47 -3.31 1.49 -23.87
C ARG A 47 -4.59 0.99 -23.20
N HIS A 48 -4.57 0.72 -21.89
CA HIS A 48 -5.78 0.37 -21.14
C HIS A 48 -6.80 1.53 -21.12
N ARG A 49 -6.34 2.75 -20.83
CA ARG A 49 -7.18 3.95 -20.82
C ARG A 49 -7.75 4.29 -22.20
N ASP A 50 -6.95 4.20 -23.25
CA ASP A 50 -7.36 4.45 -24.65
C ASP A 50 -8.46 3.47 -25.11
N GLN A 51 -8.56 2.28 -24.48
CA GLN A 51 -9.64 1.32 -24.72
C GLN A 51 -10.91 1.61 -23.90
N GLY A 52 -10.97 2.74 -23.18
CA GLY A 52 -12.09 3.09 -22.29
C GLY A 52 -12.16 2.23 -21.03
N LYS A 53 -11.07 1.52 -20.66
CA LYS A 53 -11.04 0.66 -19.47
C LYS A 53 -10.46 1.40 -18.27
N LEU A 54 -11.11 1.24 -17.13
CA LEU A 54 -10.57 1.65 -15.83
C LEU A 54 -9.33 0.83 -15.46
N PHE A 55 -8.39 1.44 -14.75
CA PHE A 55 -7.28 0.72 -14.14
C PHE A 55 -7.77 -0.11 -12.95
N VAL A 56 -7.03 -1.14 -12.55
CA VAL A 56 -7.51 -2.10 -11.53
C VAL A 56 -7.86 -1.44 -10.20
N ARG A 57 -7.05 -0.47 -9.75
CA ARG A 57 -7.29 0.24 -8.49
C ARG A 57 -8.47 1.20 -8.58
N ASP A 58 -8.67 1.82 -9.74
CA ASP A 58 -9.86 2.63 -9.98
C ASP A 58 -11.12 1.77 -9.92
N ARG A 59 -11.08 0.54 -10.45
CA ARG A 59 -12.22 -0.40 -10.37
C ARG A 59 -12.53 -0.79 -8.92
N ILE A 60 -11.49 -1.03 -8.11
CA ILE A 60 -11.66 -1.33 -6.69
C ILE A 60 -12.30 -0.14 -5.99
N GLU A 61 -11.79 1.08 -6.19
CA GLU A 61 -12.35 2.30 -5.61
C GLU A 61 -13.83 2.50 -5.99
N HIS A 62 -14.21 2.24 -7.25
CA HIS A 62 -15.60 2.34 -7.69
C HIS A 62 -16.50 1.23 -7.16
N LEU A 63 -15.94 0.08 -6.77
CA LEU A 63 -16.68 -1.06 -6.24
C LEU A 63 -16.97 -0.91 -4.74
N LEU A 64 -16.05 -0.27 -4.01
CA LEU A 64 -16.14 -0.10 -2.57
C LEU A 64 -17.22 0.91 -2.18
N ASP A 65 -17.83 0.68 -1.02
CA ASP A 65 -18.74 1.64 -0.43
C ASP A 65 -18.00 2.95 -0.12
N PRO A 66 -18.58 4.13 -0.41
CA PRO A 66 -17.96 5.41 -0.08
C PRO A 66 -17.60 5.53 1.40
N HIS A 67 -16.45 6.13 1.69
CA HIS A 67 -15.93 6.34 3.05
C HIS A 67 -15.62 5.06 3.83
N THR A 68 -15.48 3.91 3.15
CA THR A 68 -15.00 2.68 3.77
C THR A 68 -13.52 2.44 3.47
N ALA A 69 -12.86 1.68 4.34
CA ALA A 69 -11.44 1.36 4.18
C ALA A 69 -11.25 0.15 3.27
N PHE A 70 -10.11 0.12 2.57
CA PHE A 70 -9.62 -1.04 1.83
C PHE A 70 -8.28 -1.51 2.40
N LEU A 71 -8.25 -2.74 2.91
CA LEU A 71 -7.02 -3.40 3.35
C LEU A 71 -6.45 -4.21 2.18
N GLU A 72 -5.50 -3.62 1.48
CA GLU A 72 -4.79 -4.27 0.39
C GLU A 72 -3.80 -5.33 0.90
N LEU A 73 -3.73 -6.47 0.21
CA LEU A 73 -2.86 -7.59 0.55
C LEU A 73 -1.80 -7.79 -0.54
N GLY A 74 -0.56 -8.03 -0.13
CA GLY A 74 0.50 -8.43 -1.07
C GLY A 74 0.96 -7.34 -2.04
N THR A 75 0.88 -6.05 -1.68
CA THR A 75 1.34 -4.94 -2.54
C THR A 75 2.79 -5.12 -3.04
N LEU A 76 3.67 -5.67 -2.18
CA LEU A 76 5.07 -5.97 -2.52
C LEU A 76 5.29 -7.42 -2.98
N ALA A 77 4.25 -8.16 -3.35
CA ALA A 77 4.40 -9.47 -3.95
C ALA A 77 5.28 -9.37 -5.20
N ALA A 78 6.24 -10.30 -5.31
CA ALA A 78 7.28 -10.32 -6.34
C ALA A 78 8.22 -9.09 -6.38
N HIS A 79 8.29 -8.26 -5.33
CA HIS A 79 9.28 -7.19 -5.24
C HIS A 79 10.71 -7.75 -5.30
N GLY A 80 11.57 -7.14 -6.13
CA GLY A 80 12.94 -7.60 -6.37
C GLY A 80 13.08 -8.85 -7.24
N LEU A 81 11.97 -9.41 -7.74
CA LEU A 81 11.98 -10.56 -8.64
C LEU A 81 11.69 -10.13 -10.08
N TYR A 82 12.05 -10.99 -11.05
CA TYR A 82 11.72 -10.83 -12.47
C TYR A 82 12.07 -9.46 -13.06
N GLU A 83 13.18 -8.85 -12.63
CA GLU A 83 13.62 -7.52 -13.06
C GLU A 83 12.55 -6.41 -12.86
N GLY A 84 11.66 -6.58 -11.88
CA GLY A 84 10.58 -5.64 -11.59
C GLY A 84 9.41 -5.67 -12.58
N SER A 85 9.36 -6.67 -13.48
CA SER A 85 8.33 -6.77 -14.51
C SER A 85 6.94 -7.16 -14.00
N ALA A 86 6.82 -7.62 -12.75
CA ALA A 86 5.56 -8.08 -12.16
C ALA A 86 5.24 -7.40 -10.80
N PRO A 87 4.95 -6.08 -10.77
CA PRO A 87 4.54 -5.39 -9.54
C PRO A 87 3.28 -6.04 -8.93
N GLY A 88 3.29 -6.30 -7.61
CA GLY A 88 2.19 -6.97 -6.91
C GLY A 88 1.89 -8.38 -7.45
N ALA A 89 2.87 -9.05 -8.07
CA ALA A 89 2.70 -10.31 -8.79
C ALA A 89 1.57 -10.26 -9.86
N GLY A 90 1.27 -9.08 -10.41
CA GLY A 90 0.26 -8.90 -11.46
C GLY A 90 -1.19 -8.90 -10.98
N ILE A 91 -1.44 -8.93 -9.66
CA ILE A 91 -2.79 -8.90 -9.07
C ILE A 91 -2.88 -7.83 -7.97
N VAL A 92 -4.09 -7.30 -7.77
CA VAL A 92 -4.40 -6.47 -6.60
C VAL A 92 -5.53 -7.16 -5.84
N THR A 93 -5.27 -7.52 -4.59
CA THR A 93 -6.23 -8.19 -3.72
C THR A 93 -6.37 -7.43 -2.41
N GLY A 94 -7.48 -7.64 -1.72
CA GLY A 94 -7.71 -7.00 -0.43
C GLY A 94 -9.10 -7.25 0.12
N ILE A 95 -9.35 -6.67 1.29
CA ILE A 95 -10.61 -6.73 2.02
C ILE A 95 -11.17 -5.32 2.08
N GLY A 96 -12.42 -5.14 1.71
CA GLY A 96 -13.12 -3.86 1.80
C GLY A 96 -14.62 -4.08 1.70
N GLN A 97 -15.39 -3.06 2.06
CA GLN A 97 -16.83 -3.18 2.19
C GLN A 97 -17.54 -2.94 0.84
N VAL A 98 -18.49 -3.80 0.51
CA VAL A 98 -19.33 -3.69 -0.69
C VAL A 98 -20.78 -3.93 -0.32
N SER A 99 -21.63 -2.92 -0.51
CA SER A 99 -23.06 -2.99 -0.16
C SER A 99 -23.29 -3.38 1.31
N GLY A 100 -22.45 -2.88 2.22
CA GLY A 100 -22.54 -3.15 3.66
C GLY A 100 -21.94 -4.48 4.12
N GLN A 101 -21.21 -5.21 3.27
CA GLN A 101 -20.60 -6.52 3.56
C GLN A 101 -19.10 -6.53 3.37
#